data_AF-A0A356NTU9-F1
#
_entry.id   AF-A0A356NTU9-F1
#
_cell.length_a   1.000
_cell.length_b   1.000
_cell.length_c   1.000
_cell.angle_alpha   90.00
_cell.angle_beta   90.00
_cell.angle_gamma   90.00
#
_symmetry.space_group_name_H-M   'P 1'
#
loop_
_entity.id
_entity.type
_entity.pdbx_description
1 polymer ?
#
loop_
_entity_poly.entity_id
_entity_poly.type
_entity_poly.pdbx_seq_one_letter_code
_entity_poly.pdbx_strand_id
1 'polypeptide(L)'
;MQVLDRVKSRLDRPITMIGLMGSGKSLVGRQLSAALDLTFIDSDQVVEQTAGISISEIFELAGEAKFREMERRAIRDAVDAGTVVLSVGGGAVCNA
;
A
#
# COMPACT_ATOMS: atom_id res chain seq x y z
N MET A 1 24.72 -5.86 -6.44
CA MET A 1 24.59 -4.62 -5.62
C MET A 1 24.57 -3.35 -6.47
N GLN A 2 25.56 -3.07 -7.33
CA GLN A 2 25.64 -1.79 -8.09
C GLN A 2 24.37 -1.32 -8.83
N VAL A 3 23.54 -2.23 -9.36
CA VAL A 3 22.29 -1.86 -10.06
C VAL A 3 21.21 -1.39 -9.08
N LEU A 4 20.99 -2.10 -7.98
CA LEU A 4 19.96 -1.76 -6.99
C LEU A 4 20.28 -0.44 -6.29
N ASP A 5 21.55 -0.20 -5.97
CA ASP A 5 22.00 1.07 -5.38
C ASP A 5 21.76 2.26 -6.33
N ARG A 6 22.00 2.05 -7.64
CA ARG A 6 21.72 3.06 -8.67
C ARG A 6 20.23 3.29 -8.89
N VAL A 7 19.40 2.26 -8.73
CA VAL A 7 17.94 2.41 -8.78
C VAL A 7 17.46 3.18 -7.56
N LYS A 8 17.86 2.76 -6.35
CA LYS A 8 17.49 3.39 -5.08
C LYS A 8 17.82 4.88 -5.06
N SER A 9 19.00 5.27 -5.52
CA SER A 9 19.42 6.68 -5.55
C SER A 9 18.64 7.58 -6.51
N ARG A 10 17.82 7.01 -7.39
CA ARG A 10 16.94 7.74 -8.31
C ARG A 10 15.48 7.79 -7.87
N LEU A 11 15.12 7.12 -6.77
CA LEU A 11 13.75 7.09 -6.28
C LEU A 11 13.50 8.28 -5.34
N ASP A 12 12.61 9.17 -5.75
CA ASP A 12 12.12 10.32 -4.96
C ASP A 12 10.63 10.18 -4.59
N ARG A 13 10.02 9.05 -4.94
CA ARG A 13 8.59 8.76 -4.79
C ARG A 13 8.35 7.29 -4.41
N PRO A 14 7.16 6.97 -3.87
CA PRO A 14 6.76 5.60 -3.63
C PRO A 14 6.73 4.75 -4.91
N ILE A 15 7.06 3.47 -4.77
CA ILE A 15 6.77 2.43 -5.77
C ILE A 15 5.44 1.79 -5.39
N THR A 16 4.39 2.05 -6.17
CA THR A 16 3.04 1.56 -5.89
C THR A 16 2.70 0.33 -6.73
N MET A 17 2.30 -0.75 -6.06
CA MET A 17 1.85 -2.00 -6.63
C MET A 17 0.33 -1.97 -6.78
N ILE A 18 -0.17 -2.02 -8.01
CA ILE A 18 -1.60 -2.08 -8.34
C ILE A 18 -1.99 -3.44 -8.93
N GLY A 19 -3.26 -3.81 -8.83
CA GLY A 19 -3.80 -5.06 -9.37
C GLY A 19 -4.81 -5.74 -8.44
N LEU A 20 -5.48 -6.76 -8.94
CA LEU A 20 -6.53 -7.49 -8.22
C LEU A 20 -6.02 -8.20 -6.97
N MET A 21 -6.93 -8.54 -6.05
CA MET A 21 -6.62 -9.39 -4.90
C MET A 21 -6.05 -10.74 -5.40
N GLY A 22 -5.04 -11.28 -4.70
CA GLY A 22 -4.40 -12.53 -5.08
C GLY A 22 -3.39 -12.45 -6.23
N SER A 23 -3.20 -11.28 -6.88
CA SER A 23 -2.20 -11.12 -7.96
C SER A 23 -0.73 -11.12 -7.50
N GLY A 24 -0.46 -11.32 -6.20
CA GLY A 24 0.90 -11.40 -5.66
C GLY A 24 1.55 -10.07 -5.26
N LYS A 25 0.79 -8.96 -5.23
CA LYS A 25 1.33 -7.62 -4.90
C LYS A 25 2.10 -7.58 -3.58
N SER A 26 1.53 -8.11 -2.51
CA SER A 26 2.18 -8.10 -1.20
C SER A 26 3.41 -9.03 -1.14
N LEU A 27 3.46 -10.08 -1.96
CA LEU A 27 4.64 -10.95 -2.07
C LEU A 27 5.79 -10.21 -2.77
N VAL A 28 5.53 -9.70 -3.98
CA VAL A 28 6.55 -8.98 -4.77
C VAL A 28 6.97 -7.68 -4.08
N GLY A 29 6.04 -6.95 -3.47
CA GLY A 29 6.33 -5.71 -2.75
C GLY A 29 7.23 -5.93 -1.53
N ARG A 30 7.05 -7.02 -0.78
CA ARG A 30 7.95 -7.41 0.32
C ARG A 30 9.34 -7.80 -0.17
N GLN A 31 9.43 -8.51 -1.29
CA GLN A 31 10.74 -8.85 -1.88
C GLN A 31 11.46 -7.61 -2.42
N LEU A 32 10.74 -6.70 -3.06
CA LEU A 32 11.28 -5.47 -3.64
C LEU A 32 11.77 -4.50 -2.56
N SER A 33 10.96 -4.28 -1.52
CA SER A 33 11.34 -3.45 -0.37
C SER A 33 12.59 -3.98 0.32
N ALA A 34 12.69 -5.30 0.54
CA ALA A 34 13.88 -5.92 1.10
C ALA A 34 15.12 -5.73 0.18
N ALA A 35 14.94 -5.87 -1.14
CA ALA A 35 16.04 -5.70 -2.10
C ALA A 35 16.53 -4.24 -2.21
N LEU A 36 15.63 -3.27 -2.03
CA LEU A 36 15.94 -1.84 -2.09
C LEU A 36 16.22 -1.24 -0.71
N ASP A 37 16.09 -2.00 0.38
CA ASP A 37 16.17 -1.51 1.76
C ASP A 37 15.25 -0.29 1.95
N LEU A 38 13.97 -0.48 1.63
CA LEU A 38 12.89 0.49 1.77
C LEU A 38 11.79 -0.10 2.67
N THR A 39 10.96 0.77 3.24
CA THR A 39 9.77 0.33 3.98
C THR A 39 8.72 -0.24 3.03
N PHE A 40 8.11 -1.36 3.41
CA PHE A 40 6.92 -1.90 2.76
C PHE A 40 5.66 -1.47 3.53
N ILE A 41 4.66 -0.97 2.82
CA ILE A 41 3.36 -0.58 3.37
C ILE A 41 2.26 -1.28 2.57
N ASP A 42 1.30 -1.88 3.26
CA ASP A 42 0.08 -2.45 2.66
C ASP A 42 -1.12 -1.63 3.15
N SER A 43 -1.84 -0.97 2.24
CA SER A 43 -2.93 -0.06 2.62
C SER A 43 -4.04 -0.77 3.39
N ASP A 44 -4.32 -2.03 3.05
CA ASP A 44 -5.37 -2.82 3.68
C ASP A 44 -5.00 -3.08 5.15
N GLN A 45 -3.74 -3.45 5.41
CA GLN A 45 -3.24 -3.64 6.77
C GLN A 45 -3.24 -2.33 7.59
N VAL A 46 -2.89 -1.20 6.98
CA VAL A 46 -2.94 0.11 7.64
C VAL A 46 -4.38 0.46 8.02
N VAL A 47 -5.35 0.19 7.15
CA VAL A 47 -6.77 0.41 7.43
C VAL A 47 -7.24 -0.44 8.60
N GLU A 48 -6.93 -1.74 8.63
CA GLU A 48 -7.31 -2.64 9.75
C GLU A 48 -6.68 -2.21 11.07
N GLN A 49 -5.39 -1.87 11.06
CA GLN A 49 -4.67 -1.39 12.25
C GLN A 49 -5.26 -0.07 12.78
N THR A 50 -5.66 0.83 11.87
CA THR A 50 -6.26 2.12 12.24
C THR A 50 -7.69 1.95 12.76
N ALA A 51 -8.46 1.02 12.18
CA ALA A 51 -9.83 0.74 12.56
C ALA A 51 -9.93 -0.09 13.86
N GLY A 52 -8.92 -0.93 14.13
CA GLY A 52 -8.95 -1.92 15.21
C GLY A 52 -9.86 -3.13 14.92
N ILE A 53 -10.38 -3.23 13.69
CA ILE A 53 -11.27 -4.29 13.21
C ILE A 53 -10.88 -4.69 11.78
N SER A 54 -11.29 -5.87 11.34
CA SER A 54 -11.03 -6.36 9.99
C SER A 54 -11.74 -5.53 8.93
N ILE A 55 -11.25 -5.58 7.69
CA ILE A 55 -11.93 -4.92 6.56
C ILE A 55 -13.37 -5.42 6.42
N SER A 56 -13.61 -6.72 6.55
CA SER A 56 -14.96 -7.30 6.51
C SER A 56 -15.90 -6.65 7.53
N GLU A 57 -15.45 -6.47 8.77
CA GLU A 57 -16.22 -5.79 9.80
C GLU A 57 -16.46 -4.30 9.48
N ILE A 58 -15.49 -3.61 8.85
CA ILE A 58 -15.69 -2.22 8.39
C ILE A 58 -16.81 -2.16 7.34
N PHE A 59 -16.82 -3.09 6.37
CA PHE A 59 -17.89 -3.16 5.37
C PHE A 59 -19.25 -3.42 6.00
N GLU A 60 -19.33 -4.30 6.99
CA GLU A 60 -20.58 -4.63 7.69
C GLU A 60 -21.09 -3.49 8.57
N LEU A 61 -20.21 -2.81 9.30
CA LEU A 61 -20.59 -1.79 10.29
C LEU A 61 -20.73 -0.38 9.70
N ALA A 62 -19.90 -0.04 8.70
CA ALA A 62 -19.76 1.33 8.18
C ALA A 62 -19.90 1.44 6.66
N GLY A 63 -19.95 0.31 5.95
CA GLY A 63 -20.10 0.25 4.51
C GLY A 63 -18.83 0.60 3.72
N GLU A 64 -18.90 0.36 2.41
CA GLU A 64 -17.77 0.56 1.50
C GLU A 64 -17.27 2.01 1.48
N ALA A 65 -18.17 3.00 1.55
CA ALA A 65 -17.80 4.40 1.51
C ALA A 65 -16.80 4.76 2.63
N LYS A 66 -17.00 4.23 3.84
CA LYS A 66 -16.09 4.46 4.95
C LYS A 66 -14.75 3.76 4.75
N PHE A 67 -14.77 2.51 4.30
CA PHE A 67 -13.55 1.78 3.93
C PHE A 67 -12.72 2.58 2.91
N ARG A 68 -13.35 3.10 1.84
CA ARG A 68 -12.66 3.91 0.82
C ARG A 68 -12.12 5.22 1.36
N GLU A 69 -12.81 5.87 2.28
CA GLU A 69 -12.28 7.06 2.97
C GLU A 69 -10.99 6.72 3.75
N MET A 70 -11.00 5.62 4.51
CA MET A 70 -9.85 5.15 5.28
C MET A 70 -8.69 4.72 4.37
N GLU A 71 -8.98 3.98 3.30
CA GLU A 71 -8.00 3.55 2.30
C GLU A 71 -7.32 4.76 1.63
N ARG A 72 -8.08 5.78 1.22
CA ARG A 72 -7.49 7.02 0.67
C ARG A 72 -6.59 7.74 1.65
N ARG A 73 -6.93 7.75 2.94
CA ARG A 73 -6.09 8.34 3.99
C ARG A 73 -4.81 7.54 4.16
N ALA A 74 -4.90 6.22 4.27
CA ALA A 74 -3.74 5.33 4.39
C ALA A 74 -2.76 5.49 3.21
N ILE A 75 -3.30 5.58 1.99
CA ILE A 75 -2.49 5.82 0.78
C ILE A 75 -1.81 7.19 0.84
N ARG A 76 -2.53 8.24 1.23
CA ARG A 76 -1.96 9.60 1.36
C ARG A 76 -0.82 9.62 2.38
N ASP A 77 -1.04 9.08 3.56
CA ASP A 77 -0.04 9.04 4.63
C ASP A 77 1.20 8.23 4.18
N ALA A 78 1.01 7.14 3.43
CA ALA A 78 2.11 6.37 2.85
C ALA A 78 2.89 7.13 1.76
N VAL A 79 2.21 7.93 0.95
CA VAL A 79 2.85 8.80 -0.06
C VAL A 79 3.66 9.90 0.62
N ASP A 80 3.14 10.49 1.69
CA ASP A 80 3.80 11.56 2.44
C ASP A 80 4.99 11.04 3.27
N ALA A 81 5.06 9.73 3.55
CA ALA A 81 6.21 9.09 4.21
C ALA A 81 7.48 9.02 3.33
N GLY A 82 7.39 9.35 2.04
CA GLY A 82 8.53 9.43 1.11
C GLY A 82 8.74 8.15 0.29
N THR A 83 10.01 7.77 0.07
CA THR A 83 10.34 6.62 -0.79
C THR A 83 10.05 5.30 -0.08
N VAL A 84 8.88 4.71 -0.36
CA VAL A 84 8.41 3.43 0.17
C VAL A 84 7.96 2.50 -0.95
N VAL A 85 7.78 1.21 -0.65
CA VAL A 85 7.04 0.28 -1.52
C VAL A 85 5.63 0.13 -0.96
N LEU A 86 4.63 0.57 -1.73
CA LEU A 86 3.23 0.60 -1.32
C LEU A 86 2.42 -0.44 -2.10
N SER A 87 1.72 -1.34 -1.41
CA SER A 87 0.67 -2.18 -1.99
C SER A 87 -0.68 -1.57 -1.69
N VAL A 88 -1.53 -1.42 -2.71
CA VAL A 88 -2.90 -0.89 -2.55
C VAL A 88 -3.96 -1.94 -2.85
N GLY A 89 -5.13 -1.79 -2.23
CA GLY A 89 -6.31 -2.61 -2.50
C GLY A 89 -6.71 -2.56 -3.99
N GLY A 90 -7.29 -3.64 -4.50
CA GLY A 90 -7.60 -3.77 -5.94
C GLY A 90 -8.59 -2.72 -6.47
N GLY A 91 -9.43 -2.17 -5.59
CA GLY A 91 -10.39 -1.10 -5.90
C GLY A 91 -9.86 0.32 -5.67
N ALA A 92 -8.63 0.48 -5.17
CA ALA A 92 -8.08 1.80 -4.81
C ALA A 92 -8.02 2.77 -5.98
N VAL A 93 -7.90 2.25 -7.21
CA VAL A 93 -7.80 3.03 -8.46
C VAL A 93 -9.14 3.33 -9.13
N CYS A 94 -10.24 2.77 -8.62
CA CYS A 94 -11.56 2.83 -9.29
C CYS A 94 -12.39 4.07 -8.93
N ASN A 95 -11.91 4.91 -8.02
CA ASN A 95 -12.63 6.11 -7.57
C ASN A 95 -11.87 7.36 -8.02
N ALA A 96 -12.23 7.86 -9.22
CA ALA A 96 -11.85 9.19 -9.72
C ALA A 96 -12.89 10.24 -9.29
#